data_AF-A0A9D8WGK3-F1
#
_entry.id   AF-A0A9D8WGK3-F1
#
_cell.length_a   1.000
_cell.length_b   1.000
_cell.length_c   1.000
_cell.angle_alpha   90.00
_cell.angle_beta   90.00
_cell.angle_gamma   90.00
#
_symmetry.space_group_name_H-M   'P 1'
#
loop_
_entity.id
_entity.type
_entity.pdbx_description
1 polymer ?
#
loop_
_entity_poly.entity_id
_entity_poly.type
_entity_poly.pdbx_seq_one_letter_code
_entity_poly.pdbx_strand_id
1 'polypeptide(L)'
;MRMKSILAGSMLALTVAGCANGIPADMSVADYCADADRVSEDVCRLKVQIDGNATALSETNLSLGEARQIADSASSAAASAQASANAAQNRADAAYSLAEYLSEKDLDCKTTTIQKSDTGTCEPGYTVMGCVQTRYTHRAGGLSFLRELNNEQCRFNSRVLEMQVRCCRAAAGETSGS
;
A
#
# COMPACT_ATOMS: atom_id res chain seq x y z
N MET A 1 -24.84 -0.22 19.42
CA MET A 1 -24.07 -0.52 18.20
C MET A 1 -22.64 -0.83 18.61
N ARG A 2 -22.17 -2.06 18.38
CA ARG A 2 -20.82 -2.52 18.73
C ARG A 2 -19.99 -2.68 17.46
N MET A 3 -18.84 -2.01 17.42
CA MET A 3 -17.81 -2.10 16.38
C MET A 3 -17.24 -3.52 16.31
N LYS A 4 -17.08 -4.06 15.10
CA LYS A 4 -16.28 -5.26 14.84
C LYS A 4 -15.04 -4.85 14.04
N SER A 5 -13.90 -4.84 14.73
CA SER A 5 -12.57 -4.76 14.17
C SER A 5 -12.27 -6.04 13.38
N ILE A 6 -11.85 -5.91 12.13
CA ILE A 6 -11.23 -7.01 11.36
C ILE A 6 -9.74 -6.69 11.29
N LEU A 7 -9.00 -7.31 12.20
CA LEU A 7 -7.55 -7.44 12.17
C LEU A 7 -7.27 -8.93 12.34
N ALA A 8 -6.91 -9.60 11.25
CA ALA A 8 -6.34 -10.93 11.27
C ALA A 8 -5.23 -10.99 10.22
N GLY A 9 -4.19 -10.19 10.45
CA GLY A 9 -2.84 -10.50 10.00
C GLY A 9 -2.18 -11.38 11.06
N SER A 10 -1.75 -12.56 10.67
CA SER A 10 -0.82 -13.38 11.45
C SER A 10 -0.02 -14.22 10.47
N MET A 11 1.27 -13.90 10.40
CA MET A 11 2.29 -14.50 9.56
C MET A 11 2.38 -16.02 9.78
N LEU A 12 2.36 -16.78 8.68
CA LEU A 12 2.94 -18.12 8.63
C LEU A 12 4.39 -17.99 8.18
N ALA A 13 5.26 -17.63 9.13
CA ALA A 13 6.70 -17.82 8.98
C ALA A 13 7.02 -19.28 9.41
N LEU A 14 6.90 -20.22 8.48
CA LEU A 14 7.34 -21.60 8.68
C LEU A 14 8.81 -21.70 8.30
N THR A 15 9.66 -21.83 9.31
CA THR A 15 11.08 -22.14 9.21
C THR A 15 11.26 -23.55 8.64
N VAL A 16 11.49 -23.66 7.33
CA VAL A 16 11.82 -24.93 6.66
C VAL A 16 13.34 -25.15 6.75
N ALA A 17 13.80 -25.81 7.83
CA ALA A 17 15.21 -26.16 7.98
C ALA A 17 15.46 -27.63 8.36
N GLY A 18 14.43 -28.46 8.61
CA GLY A 18 14.62 -29.83 9.09
C GLY A 18 14.52 -30.98 8.07
N CYS A 19 13.94 -30.78 6.88
CA CYS A 19 13.35 -31.91 6.13
C CYS A 19 14.32 -32.84 5.35
N ALA A 20 15.64 -32.66 5.40
CA ALA A 20 16.53 -33.23 4.37
C ALA A 20 17.41 -34.45 4.74
N ASN A 21 17.60 -34.85 6.01
CA ASN A 21 18.75 -35.73 6.33
C ASN A 21 18.53 -36.99 7.21
N GLY A 22 17.31 -37.52 7.37
CA GLY A 22 17.12 -38.67 8.28
C GLY A 22 15.96 -39.64 8.05
N ILE A 23 15.22 -39.54 6.95
CA ILE A 23 13.94 -40.26 6.80
C ILE A 23 14.07 -41.44 5.81
N PRO A 24 13.87 -42.71 6.23
CA PRO A 24 13.84 -43.87 5.34
C PRO A 24 12.80 -43.68 4.21
N ALA A 25 13.18 -43.99 2.97
CA ALA A 25 12.37 -43.71 1.78
C ALA A 25 11.19 -44.70 1.58
N ASP A 26 11.15 -45.77 2.36
CA ASP A 26 10.25 -46.92 2.24
C ASP A 26 9.10 -46.95 3.26
N MET A 27 9.04 -45.97 4.18
CA MET A 27 8.05 -45.92 5.26
C MET A 27 7.01 -44.80 5.04
N SER A 28 5.77 -45.05 5.47
CA SER A 28 4.69 -44.04 5.39
C SER A 28 4.90 -42.92 6.43
N VAL A 29 4.39 -41.72 6.15
CA VAL A 29 4.47 -40.57 7.09
C VAL A 29 3.76 -40.91 8.41
N ALA A 30 2.67 -41.68 8.34
CA ALA A 30 1.90 -42.08 9.50
C ALA A 30 2.72 -42.96 10.44
N ASP A 31 3.46 -43.94 9.89
CA ASP A 31 4.34 -44.82 10.67
C ASP A 31 5.56 -44.06 11.18
N TYR A 32 6.10 -43.13 10.36
CA TYR A 32 7.24 -42.29 10.75
C TYR A 32 6.92 -41.36 11.92
N CYS A 33 5.73 -40.76 11.94
CA CYS A 33 5.29 -39.81 12.96
C CYS A 33 4.55 -40.47 14.14
N ALA A 34 4.43 -41.79 14.15
CA ALA A 34 3.92 -42.55 15.30
C ALA A 34 4.97 -42.72 16.41
N ASP A 35 6.24 -42.47 16.11
CA ASP A 35 7.35 -42.49 17.06
C ASP A 35 7.37 -41.21 17.93
N ALA A 36 7.32 -41.40 19.25
CA ALA A 36 7.26 -40.33 20.23
C ALA A 36 8.53 -39.48 20.29
N ASP A 37 9.65 -39.95 19.75
CA ASP A 37 10.90 -39.19 19.70
C ASP A 37 10.96 -38.26 18.46
N ARG A 38 10.01 -38.37 17.53
CA ARG A 38 10.02 -37.67 16.23
C ARG A 38 8.94 -36.61 16.07
N VAL A 39 8.11 -36.40 17.11
CA VAL A 39 6.98 -35.46 17.10
C VAL A 39 7.42 -34.00 16.90
N SER A 40 8.67 -33.68 17.23
CA SER A 40 9.24 -32.33 17.04
C SER A 40 9.71 -32.06 15.62
N GLU A 41 9.78 -33.06 14.76
CA GLU A 41 10.20 -32.88 13.37
C GLU A 41 9.14 -32.14 12.54
N ASP A 42 9.57 -31.29 11.62
CA ASP A 42 8.70 -30.40 10.83
C ASP A 42 7.58 -31.16 10.09
N VAL A 43 7.89 -32.36 9.60
CA VAL A 43 6.93 -33.27 8.91
C VAL A 43 5.83 -33.76 9.86
N CYS A 44 6.15 -34.03 11.13
CA CYS A 44 5.18 -34.48 12.13
C CYS A 44 4.45 -33.32 12.80
N ARG A 45 5.06 -32.12 12.86
CA ARG A 45 4.40 -30.90 13.30
C ARG A 45 3.30 -30.43 12.35
N LEU A 46 3.47 -30.66 11.04
CA LEU A 46 2.40 -30.48 10.06
C LEU A 46 1.16 -31.32 10.41
N LYS A 47 1.32 -32.52 10.99
CA LYS A 47 0.20 -33.36 11.47
C LYS A 47 -0.60 -32.68 12.59
N VAL A 48 0.07 -32.00 13.53
CA VAL A 48 -0.55 -31.36 14.71
C VAL A 48 -1.39 -30.12 14.34
N GLN A 49 -1.02 -29.37 13.30
CA GLN A 49 -1.88 -28.28 12.79
C GLN A 49 -3.04 -28.79 11.93
N ILE A 50 -3.05 -30.08 11.58
CA ILE A 50 -4.03 -30.75 10.73
C ILE A 50 -4.97 -31.66 11.57
N ASP A 51 -4.99 -31.59 12.90
CA ASP A 51 -5.97 -32.36 13.70
C ASP A 51 -7.42 -31.88 13.53
N GLY A 52 -7.64 -30.70 12.92
CA GLY A 52 -8.96 -30.24 12.46
C GLY A 52 -9.42 -30.82 11.12
N ASN A 53 -8.52 -31.49 10.37
CA ASN A 53 -8.76 -31.98 9.01
C ASN A 53 -8.17 -33.40 8.79
N ALA A 54 -7.92 -34.14 9.88
CA ALA A 54 -7.17 -35.40 9.91
C ALA A 54 -7.73 -36.51 8.98
N THR A 55 -9.02 -36.46 8.65
CA THR A 55 -9.67 -37.42 7.74
C THR A 55 -9.15 -37.29 6.30
N ALA A 56 -8.69 -36.12 5.87
CA ALA A 56 -8.31 -35.89 4.47
C ALA A 56 -6.94 -36.51 4.12
N LEU A 57 -6.00 -36.59 5.06
CA LEU A 57 -4.65 -37.11 4.76
C LEU A 57 -4.58 -38.63 4.71
N SER A 58 -5.43 -39.36 5.43
CA SER A 58 -5.52 -40.83 5.32
C SER A 58 -6.21 -41.29 4.03
N GLU A 59 -7.05 -40.44 3.44
CA GLU A 59 -7.73 -40.69 2.16
C GLU A 59 -6.93 -40.16 0.95
N THR A 60 -5.95 -39.29 1.20
CA THR A 60 -5.07 -38.77 0.16
C THR A 60 -3.90 -39.73 -0.03
N ASN A 61 -3.98 -40.54 -1.08
CA ASN A 61 -3.00 -41.53 -1.51
C ASN A 61 -1.71 -40.89 -2.10
N LEU A 62 -1.18 -39.86 -1.43
CA LEU A 62 0.07 -39.21 -1.81
C LEU A 62 1.24 -40.01 -1.26
N SER A 63 2.15 -40.41 -2.14
CA SER A 63 3.44 -40.92 -1.68
C SER A 63 4.21 -39.84 -0.91
N LEU A 64 5.05 -40.25 0.03
CA LEU A 64 5.89 -39.34 0.82
C LEU A 64 6.81 -38.48 -0.07
N GLY A 65 7.18 -38.99 -1.25
CA GLY A 65 7.89 -38.25 -2.29
C GLY A 65 7.06 -37.12 -2.91
N GLU A 66 5.78 -37.35 -3.23
CA GLU A 66 4.89 -36.30 -3.73
C GLU A 66 4.61 -35.23 -2.67
N ALA A 67 4.46 -35.62 -1.40
CA ALA A 67 4.30 -34.69 -0.29
C ALA A 67 5.52 -33.76 -0.14
N ARG A 68 6.74 -34.30 -0.26
CA ARG A 68 7.99 -33.50 -0.26
C ARG A 68 8.03 -32.54 -1.44
N GLN A 69 7.69 -33.02 -2.63
CA GLN A 69 7.71 -32.21 -3.84
C GLN A 69 6.73 -31.03 -3.76
N ILE A 70 5.54 -31.24 -3.16
CA ILE A 70 4.58 -30.18 -2.89
C ILE A 70 5.15 -29.18 -1.87
N ALA A 71 5.74 -29.65 -0.77
CA ALA A 71 6.35 -28.78 0.24
C ALA A 71 7.50 -27.93 -0.34
N ASP A 72 8.36 -28.52 -1.17
CA ASP A 72 9.46 -27.82 -1.83
C ASP A 72 8.94 -26.76 -2.81
N SER A 73 7.90 -27.10 -3.58
CA SER A 73 7.26 -26.15 -4.50
C SER A 73 6.60 -24.99 -3.76
N ALA A 74 5.96 -25.26 -2.62
CA ALA A 74 5.32 -24.25 -1.78
C ALA A 74 6.34 -23.32 -1.11
N SER A 75 7.48 -23.87 -0.64
CA SER A 75 8.59 -23.10 -0.10
C SER A 75 9.21 -22.17 -1.15
N SER A 76 9.45 -22.67 -2.36
CA SER A 76 9.95 -21.87 -3.49
C SER A 76 8.97 -20.74 -3.87
N ALA A 77 7.67 -21.07 -3.95
CA ALA A 77 6.63 -20.07 -4.21
C ALA A 77 6.58 -18.99 -3.11
N ALA A 78 6.66 -19.39 -1.84
CA ALA A 78 6.69 -18.46 -0.71
C ALA A 78 7.92 -17.53 -0.75
N ALA A 79 9.10 -18.06 -1.07
CA ALA A 79 10.32 -17.26 -1.22
C ALA A 79 10.18 -16.23 -2.35
N SER A 80 9.61 -16.63 -3.49
CA SER A 80 9.35 -15.73 -4.62
C SER A 80 8.33 -14.64 -4.29
N ALA A 81 7.30 -14.99 -3.51
CA ALA A 81 6.28 -14.06 -3.05
C ALA A 81 6.84 -13.05 -2.05
N GLN A 82 7.68 -13.50 -1.10
CA GLN A 82 8.39 -12.65 -0.14
C GLN A 82 9.29 -11.64 -0.87
N ALA A 83 10.07 -12.08 -1.87
CA ALA A 83 10.92 -11.20 -2.66
C ALA A 83 10.11 -10.14 -3.42
N SER A 84 8.99 -10.54 -4.00
CA SER A 84 8.08 -9.63 -4.71
C SER A 84 7.44 -8.61 -3.77
N ALA A 85 7.03 -9.04 -2.57
CA ALA A 85 6.47 -8.16 -1.55
C ALA A 85 7.50 -7.14 -1.05
N ASN A 86 8.73 -7.57 -0.77
CA ASN A 86 9.82 -6.68 -0.35
C ASN A 86 10.13 -5.63 -1.44
N ALA A 87 10.16 -6.04 -2.71
CA ALA A 87 10.36 -5.10 -3.82
C ALA A 87 9.21 -4.09 -3.95
N ALA A 88 7.97 -4.52 -3.73
CA ALA A 88 6.81 -3.63 -3.74
C ALA A 88 6.85 -2.64 -2.57
N GLN A 89 7.22 -3.11 -1.37
CA GLN A 89 7.33 -2.27 -0.19
C GLN A 89 8.41 -1.19 -0.35
N ASN A 90 9.61 -1.57 -0.84
CA ASN A 90 10.67 -0.60 -1.10
C ASN A 90 10.25 0.49 -2.11
N ARG A 91 9.46 0.13 -3.14
CA ARG A 91 8.92 1.12 -4.08
C ARG A 91 7.87 2.02 -3.43
N ALA A 92 7.02 1.47 -2.57
CA ALA A 92 6.03 2.24 -1.84
C ALA A 92 6.69 3.24 -0.88
N ASP A 93 7.72 2.81 -0.14
CA ASP A 93 8.47 3.67 0.79
C ASP A 93 9.22 4.79 0.04
N ALA A 94 9.78 4.49 -1.14
CA ALA A 94 10.39 5.51 -2.01
C ALA A 94 9.35 6.52 -2.54
N ALA A 95 8.14 6.08 -2.88
CA ALA A 95 7.07 6.96 -3.31
C ALA A 95 6.54 7.83 -2.16
N TYR A 96 6.41 7.27 -0.95
CA TYR A 96 5.96 7.98 0.24
C TYR A 96 6.96 9.07 0.66
N SER A 97 8.25 8.75 0.69
CA SER A 97 9.30 9.73 1.01
C SER A 97 9.38 10.86 -0.01
N LEU A 98 9.20 10.58 -1.30
CA LEU A 98 9.11 11.60 -2.34
C LEU A 98 7.85 12.48 -2.16
N ALA A 99 6.71 11.88 -1.83
CA ALA A 99 5.47 12.62 -1.60
C ALA A 99 5.54 13.52 -0.35
N GLU A 100 6.16 13.02 0.73
CA GLU A 100 6.37 13.77 1.97
C GLU A 100 7.31 14.98 1.76
N TYR A 101 8.38 14.80 0.98
CA TYR A 101 9.29 15.89 0.58
C TYR A 101 8.56 17.01 -0.19
N LEU A 102 7.65 16.66 -1.10
CA LEU A 102 6.91 17.62 -1.92
C LEU A 102 5.76 18.33 -1.20
N SER A 103 5.25 17.78 -0.08
CA SER A 103 3.94 18.20 0.46
C SER A 103 3.99 19.37 1.44
N GLU A 104 5.09 19.59 2.19
CA GLU A 104 5.04 20.56 3.31
C GLU A 104 6.23 21.51 3.44
N LYS A 105 7.44 21.15 2.99
CA LYS A 105 8.64 21.98 3.18
C LYS A 105 9.12 22.72 1.93
N ASP A 106 8.71 22.23 0.77
CA ASP A 106 9.23 22.70 -0.51
C ASP A 106 8.32 23.71 -1.21
N LEU A 107 7.16 24.06 -0.65
CA LEU A 107 6.22 24.98 -1.28
C LEU A 107 5.84 26.15 -0.36
N ASP A 108 6.17 27.37 -0.81
CA ASP A 108 5.66 28.61 -0.23
C ASP A 108 4.34 28.95 -0.92
N CYS A 109 3.24 28.78 -0.19
CA CYS A 109 1.89 28.91 -0.73
C CYS A 109 1.09 30.00 -0.03
N LYS A 110 0.55 30.93 -0.82
CA LYS A 110 -0.36 31.99 -0.37
C LYS A 110 -1.70 31.92 -1.08
N THR A 111 -2.69 32.58 -0.50
CA THR A 111 -4.03 32.70 -1.09
C THR A 111 -4.30 34.17 -1.35
N THR A 112 -4.59 34.52 -2.60
CA THR A 112 -4.91 35.90 -2.99
C THR A 112 -6.40 36.00 -3.29
N THR A 113 -7.03 37.08 -2.83
CA THR A 113 -8.45 37.35 -3.11
C THR A 113 -8.57 38.28 -4.30
N ILE A 114 -9.36 37.89 -5.31
CA ILE A 114 -9.65 38.68 -6.49
C ILE A 114 -11.16 38.96 -6.52
N GLN A 115 -11.53 40.23 -6.71
CA GLN A 115 -12.92 40.63 -6.73
C GLN A 115 -13.42 40.92 -8.14
N LYS A 116 -14.66 40.53 -8.39
CA LYS A 116 -15.42 40.87 -9.59
C LYS A 116 -14.65 40.53 -10.88
N SER A 117 -14.11 39.32 -10.96
CA SER A 117 -13.40 38.77 -12.13
C SER A 117 -13.93 37.38 -12.46
N ASP A 118 -13.78 36.92 -13.69
CA ASP A 118 -13.94 35.51 -14.07
C ASP A 118 -12.60 34.76 -14.09
N THR A 119 -11.48 35.49 -14.09
CA THR A 119 -10.12 34.94 -14.20
C THR A 119 -9.32 35.29 -12.96
N GLY A 120 -8.59 34.31 -12.43
CA GLY A 120 -7.64 34.47 -11.34
C GLY A 120 -6.24 34.06 -11.77
N THR A 121 -5.26 34.86 -11.39
CA THR A 121 -3.84 34.64 -11.69
C THR A 121 -3.01 34.86 -10.44
N CYS A 122 -1.77 34.35 -10.46
CA CYS A 122 -0.79 34.60 -9.42
C CYS A 122 0.19 35.70 -9.82
N GLU A 123 0.85 36.28 -8.84
CA GLU A 123 1.97 37.20 -9.05
C GLU A 123 3.17 36.46 -9.69
N PRO A 124 4.06 37.17 -10.41
CA PRO A 124 5.22 36.55 -11.04
C PRO A 124 6.04 35.69 -10.07
N GLY A 125 6.45 34.51 -10.52
CA GLY A 125 7.21 33.54 -9.71
C GLY A 125 6.34 32.62 -8.85
N TYR A 126 5.02 32.76 -8.89
CA TYR A 126 4.07 31.81 -8.31
C TYR A 126 3.24 31.13 -9.41
N THR A 127 2.88 29.89 -9.16
CA THR A 127 2.04 29.04 -10.00
C THR A 127 0.63 28.96 -9.41
N VAL A 128 -0.38 29.03 -10.28
CA VAL A 128 -1.78 28.82 -9.88
C VAL A 128 -2.02 27.35 -9.57
N MET A 129 -2.46 27.07 -8.34
CA MET A 129 -2.80 25.72 -7.90
C MET A 129 -4.30 25.44 -7.90
N GLY A 130 -5.13 26.48 -7.80
CA GLY A 130 -6.57 26.32 -7.73
C GLY A 130 -7.29 27.62 -7.41
N CYS A 131 -8.59 27.66 -7.72
CA CYS A 131 -9.45 28.79 -7.41
C CYS A 131 -10.80 28.35 -6.90
N VAL A 132 -11.33 29.13 -5.97
CA VAL A 132 -12.65 28.92 -5.39
C VAL A 132 -13.44 30.22 -5.39
N GLN A 133 -14.71 30.16 -5.76
CA GLN A 133 -15.63 31.28 -5.58
C GLN A 133 -16.07 31.32 -4.11
N THR A 134 -15.68 32.38 -3.40
CA THR A 134 -16.02 32.55 -1.98
C THR A 134 -17.29 33.36 -1.78
N ARG A 135 -17.71 34.13 -2.79
CA ARG A 135 -18.94 34.94 -2.71
C ARG A 135 -19.81 34.77 -3.95
N TYR A 136 -21.07 34.43 -3.69
CA TYR A 136 -22.17 34.37 -4.65
C TYR A 136 -23.42 35.00 -4.03
N THR A 137 -24.30 35.58 -4.84
CA THR A 137 -25.58 36.13 -4.36
C THR A 137 -26.67 35.83 -5.37
N HIS A 138 -27.92 35.76 -4.92
CA HIS A 138 -29.08 35.53 -5.80
C HIS A 138 -29.26 36.61 -6.89
N ARG A 139 -28.75 37.83 -6.70
CA ARG A 139 -28.89 38.94 -7.67
C ARG A 139 -27.73 39.08 -8.66
N ALA A 140 -26.56 38.51 -8.37
CA ALA A 140 -25.33 38.77 -9.13
C ALA A 140 -24.83 37.56 -9.94
N GLY A 141 -25.67 36.53 -10.11
CA GLY A 141 -25.26 35.24 -10.65
C GLY A 141 -24.87 34.28 -9.52
N GLY A 142 -25.36 33.05 -9.62
CA GLY A 142 -25.12 32.00 -8.63
C GLY A 142 -23.66 31.52 -8.61
N LEU A 143 -23.46 30.29 -8.14
CA LEU A 143 -22.15 29.64 -8.25
C LEU A 143 -21.77 29.52 -9.73
N SER A 144 -20.54 29.94 -10.04
CA SER A 144 -19.89 29.79 -11.32
C SER A 144 -19.05 28.52 -11.30
N PHE A 145 -19.02 27.79 -12.40
CA PHE A 145 -18.19 26.59 -12.54
C PHE A 145 -16.82 26.95 -13.13
N LEU A 146 -15.78 26.30 -12.61
CA LEU A 146 -14.42 26.44 -13.09
C LEU A 146 -14.30 25.76 -14.47
N ARG A 147 -13.85 26.50 -15.48
CA ARG A 147 -13.67 26.03 -16.87
C ARG A 147 -12.24 25.70 -17.21
N GLU A 148 -11.30 26.37 -16.57
CA GLU A 148 -9.89 26.21 -16.85
C GLU A 148 -9.09 26.32 -15.56
N LEU A 149 -8.12 25.44 -15.42
CA LEU A 149 -7.12 25.48 -14.36
C LEU A 149 -5.80 24.97 -14.96
N ASN A 150 -4.81 25.85 -14.98
CA ASN A 150 -3.45 25.53 -15.36
C ASN A 150 -2.47 26.33 -14.48
N ASN A 151 -1.18 26.26 -14.79
CA ASN A 151 -0.12 26.86 -14.00
C ASN A 151 -0.13 28.41 -14.02
N GLU A 152 -0.83 29.04 -14.96
CA GLU A 152 -0.85 30.49 -15.18
C GLU A 152 -2.14 31.14 -14.69
N GLN A 153 -3.27 30.47 -14.91
CA GLN A 153 -4.59 31.00 -14.60
C GLN A 153 -5.59 29.93 -14.20
N CYS A 154 -6.61 30.39 -13.49
CA CYS A 154 -7.87 29.72 -13.33
C CYS A 154 -8.98 30.59 -13.93
N ARG A 155 -9.95 30.00 -14.63
CA ARG A 155 -11.05 30.76 -15.25
C ARG A 155 -12.40 30.13 -14.96
N PHE A 156 -13.31 30.89 -14.40
CA PHE A 156 -14.72 30.56 -14.23
C PHE A 156 -15.51 30.84 -15.51
N ASN A 157 -16.68 30.20 -15.66
CA ASN A 157 -17.52 30.41 -16.84
C ASN A 157 -18.20 31.78 -16.90
N SER A 158 -18.25 32.47 -15.76
CA SER A 158 -18.84 33.78 -15.62
C SER A 158 -18.10 34.56 -14.54
N ARG A 159 -18.25 35.88 -14.55
CA ARG A 159 -17.68 36.78 -13.56
C ARG A 159 -18.20 36.42 -12.16
N VAL A 160 -17.30 36.15 -11.23
CA VAL A 160 -17.64 35.92 -9.82
C VAL A 160 -17.40 37.18 -8.99
N LEU A 161 -18.18 37.35 -7.92
CA LEU A 161 -18.05 38.51 -7.04
C LEU A 161 -16.73 38.51 -6.27
N GLU A 162 -16.31 37.33 -5.84
CA GLU A 162 -15.06 37.12 -5.12
C GLU A 162 -14.58 35.70 -5.39
N MET A 163 -13.30 35.59 -5.72
CA MET A 163 -12.57 34.32 -5.76
C MET A 163 -11.33 34.39 -4.88
N GLN A 164 -10.96 33.25 -4.34
CA GLN A 164 -9.66 33.02 -3.74
C GLN A 164 -8.82 32.14 -4.68
N VAL A 165 -7.61 32.60 -5.00
CA VAL A 165 -6.63 31.91 -5.84
C VAL A 165 -5.53 31.37 -4.93
N ARG A 166 -5.29 30.06 -4.94
CA ARG A 166 -4.15 29.45 -4.27
C ARG A 166 -2.93 29.53 -5.18
N CYS A 167 -1.91 30.23 -4.73
CA CYS A 167 -0.66 30.47 -5.43
C CYS A 167 0.47 29.80 -4.68
N CYS A 168 1.23 28.93 -5.33
CA CYS A 168 2.38 28.27 -4.72
C CYS A 168 3.63 28.48 -5.57
N ARG A 169 4.79 28.48 -4.92
CA ARG A 169 6.09 28.40 -5.58
C ARG A 169 6.98 27.46 -4.81
N ALA A 170 8.07 27.01 -5.42
CA ALA A 170 9.13 26.35 -4.68
C ALA A 170 9.59 27.27 -3.53
N ALA A 171 9.57 26.77 -2.30
CA ALA A 171 10.17 27.43 -1.16
C ALA A 171 11.64 27.67 -1.52
N ALA A 172 12.14 28.88 -1.26
CA ALA A 172 13.56 29.14 -1.40
C ALA A 172 14.25 28.29 -0.34
N GLY A 173 14.71 27.09 -0.72
CA GLY A 173 15.58 26.30 0.11
C GLY A 173 16.73 27.19 0.51
N GLU A 174 16.99 27.30 1.82
CA GLU A 174 18.30 27.71 2.29
C GLU A 174 19.31 26.90 1.49
N THR A 175 19.99 27.58 0.57
CA THR A 175 21.13 27.04 -0.15
C THR A 175 22.23 26.94 0.89
N SER A 176 22.17 25.91 1.74
CA SER A 176 23.27 25.51 2.59
C SER A 176 24.39 25.09 1.64
N GLY A 177 25.38 25.99 1.53
CA GLY A 177 26.55 25.86 0.68
C GLY A 177 27.21 24.50 0.84
N SER A 178 27.60 23.96 -0.31
CA SER A 178 28.57 22.87 -0.45
C SER A 178 29.94 23.27 0.09
#